data_AF-A0AAV5A0F8-F1
#
_entry.id   AF-A0AAV5A0F8-F1
#
_cell.length_a   1.000
_cell.length_b   1.000
_cell.length_c   1.000
_cell.angle_alpha   90.00
_cell.angle_beta   90.00
_cell.angle_gamma   90.00
#
_symmetry.space_group_name_H-M   'P 1'
#
loop_
_entity.id
_entity.type
_entity.pdbx_description
1 polymer ?
#
loop_
_entity_poly.entity_id
_entity_poly.type
_entity_poly.pdbx_seq_one_letter_code
_entity_poly.pdbx_strand_id
1 'polypeptide(L)'
;MTGHPKSIKNARDVLLRHPLSQLSDMRLVSACDIMVLEYQLLETLPTTEPDDPRCQAHLQEARTRMDQWFSIWDALVGKHYSIEHYMRQTLRIHKEYGFLTLHMAGMPRIITSADLDSVSDAERSNCIHVLSAAKEIARISVEEPSYRDGLRYSPTCFYSGVSFVGATLLRLGAALKGEEQTINRYTVELYRVLSDVPTCRFKFQFVSLLKEKGLIPEDSPGDEGKTLEN
;
A
#
# COMPACT_ATOMS: atom_id res chain seq x y z
N MET A 1 -39.53 -7.94 2.23
CA MET A 1 -38.53 -7.23 1.40
C MET A 1 -37.23 -8.02 1.43
N THR A 2 -37.02 -8.89 0.46
CA THR A 2 -35.78 -9.67 0.29
C THR A 2 -34.75 -8.77 -0.36
N GLY A 3 -33.94 -8.09 0.46
CA GLY A 3 -32.84 -7.28 -0.03
C GLY A 3 -31.76 -8.18 -0.63
N HIS A 4 -31.69 -8.25 -1.96
CA HIS A 4 -30.46 -8.68 -2.61
C HIS A 4 -29.30 -7.82 -2.08
N PRO A 5 -28.12 -8.40 -1.81
CA PRO A 5 -26.95 -7.59 -1.50
C PRO A 5 -26.77 -6.60 -2.64
N LYS A 6 -26.85 -5.30 -2.31
CA LYS A 6 -26.65 -4.22 -3.29
C LYS A 6 -25.23 -4.38 -3.83
N SER A 7 -25.12 -4.92 -5.03
CA SER A 7 -23.84 -5.12 -5.69
C SER A 7 -23.30 -3.76 -6.12
N ILE A 8 -22.01 -3.51 -5.87
CA ILE A 8 -21.32 -2.35 -6.46
C ILE A 8 -21.10 -2.51 -7.97
N LYS A 9 -21.46 -3.67 -8.54
CA LYS A 9 -21.41 -3.90 -9.99
C LYS A 9 -22.19 -2.79 -10.68
N ASN A 10 -21.55 -2.13 -11.64
CA ASN A 10 -22.06 -0.98 -12.38
C ASN A 10 -22.13 0.34 -11.60
N ALA A 11 -21.57 0.44 -10.39
CA ALA A 11 -21.49 1.71 -9.65
C ALA A 11 -20.86 2.82 -10.50
N ARG A 12 -19.86 2.49 -11.31
CA ARG A 12 -19.27 3.42 -12.29
C ARG A 12 -20.28 3.96 -13.29
N ASP A 13 -21.09 3.11 -13.89
CA ASP A 13 -22.03 3.51 -14.93
C ASP A 13 -23.30 4.17 -14.37
N VAL A 14 -23.69 3.82 -13.15
CA VAL A 14 -24.88 4.37 -12.49
C VAL A 14 -24.56 5.66 -11.75
N LEU A 15 -23.54 5.67 -10.89
CA LEU A 15 -23.23 6.83 -10.05
C LEU A 15 -22.59 7.94 -10.86
N LEU A 16 -21.56 7.67 -11.67
CA LEU A 16 -20.84 8.73 -12.39
C LEU A 16 -21.64 9.34 -13.56
N ARG A 17 -22.74 8.71 -13.98
CA ARG A 17 -23.66 9.27 -14.99
C ARG A 17 -24.88 9.93 -14.36
N HIS A 18 -25.01 9.89 -13.04
CA HIS A 18 -26.14 10.50 -12.36
C HIS A 18 -26.04 12.04 -12.45
N PRO A 19 -27.14 12.78 -12.67
CA PRO A 19 -27.09 14.24 -12.82
C PRO A 19 -26.53 14.99 -11.60
N LEU A 20 -26.60 14.38 -10.42
CA LEU A 20 -26.04 14.93 -9.18
C LEU A 20 -24.61 14.47 -8.90
N SER A 21 -23.98 13.73 -9.81
CA SER A 21 -22.62 13.26 -9.61
C SER A 21 -21.63 14.41 -9.73
N GLN A 22 -20.62 14.39 -8.86
CA GLN A 22 -19.51 15.32 -8.85
C GLN A 22 -18.23 14.62 -9.31
N LEU A 23 -17.25 15.38 -9.81
CA LEU A 23 -15.96 14.82 -10.23
C LEU A 23 -15.24 14.10 -9.08
N SER A 24 -15.49 14.47 -7.83
CA SER A 24 -14.96 13.78 -6.65
C SER A 24 -15.52 12.37 -6.46
N ASP A 25 -16.70 12.05 -7.00
CA ASP A 25 -17.31 10.72 -6.89
C ASP A 25 -16.48 9.64 -7.57
N MET A 26 -15.66 10.02 -8.56
CA MET A 26 -14.66 9.13 -9.15
C MET A 26 -13.74 8.51 -8.09
N ARG A 27 -13.40 9.26 -7.04
CA ARG A 27 -12.58 8.73 -5.92
C ARG A 27 -13.30 7.59 -5.22
N LEU A 28 -14.56 7.81 -4.83
CA LEU A 28 -15.35 6.82 -4.11
C LEU A 28 -15.54 5.56 -4.95
N VAL A 29 -15.97 5.73 -6.21
CA VAL A 29 -16.24 4.59 -7.08
C VAL A 29 -14.96 3.81 -7.37
N SER A 30 -13.83 4.50 -7.67
CA SER A 30 -12.55 3.83 -7.91
C SER A 30 -12.06 3.07 -6.68
N ALA A 31 -12.21 3.63 -5.47
CA ALA A 31 -11.85 2.97 -4.22
C ALA A 31 -12.70 1.72 -3.97
N CYS A 32 -14.02 1.77 -4.19
CA CYS A 32 -14.87 0.59 -4.06
C CYS A 32 -14.50 -0.50 -5.09
N ASP A 33 -14.20 -0.08 -6.32
CA ASP A 33 -13.87 -1.00 -7.42
C ASP A 33 -12.56 -1.75 -7.16
N ILE A 34 -11.49 -1.06 -6.72
CA ILE A 34 -10.23 -1.72 -6.35
C ILE A 34 -10.38 -2.58 -5.10
N MET A 35 -11.13 -2.15 -4.09
CA MET A 35 -11.35 -2.96 -2.88
C MET A 35 -12.07 -4.28 -3.19
N VAL A 36 -13.03 -4.27 -4.11
CA VAL A 36 -13.70 -5.52 -4.54
C VAL A 36 -12.76 -6.40 -5.37
N LEU A 37 -11.94 -5.80 -6.22
CA LEU A 37 -10.91 -6.54 -6.95
C LEU A 37 -9.90 -7.19 -5.99
N GLU A 38 -9.37 -6.44 -5.03
CA GLU A 38 -8.45 -6.91 -3.98
C GLU A 38 -9.07 -8.04 -3.17
N TYR A 39 -10.31 -7.87 -2.70
CA TYR A 39 -11.03 -8.89 -1.95
C TYR A 39 -11.14 -10.20 -2.76
N GLN A 40 -11.56 -10.12 -4.03
CA GLN A 40 -11.68 -11.30 -4.89
C GLN A 40 -10.33 -12.00 -5.10
N LEU A 41 -9.28 -11.22 -5.33
CA LEU A 41 -7.93 -11.75 -5.55
C LEU A 41 -7.35 -12.38 -4.28
N LEU A 42 -7.62 -11.81 -3.10
CA LEU A 42 -7.22 -12.38 -1.82
C LEU A 42 -7.99 -13.66 -1.50
N GLU A 43 -9.30 -13.68 -1.71
CA GLU A 43 -10.16 -14.83 -1.45
C GLU A 43 -9.80 -16.05 -2.32
N THR A 44 -9.29 -15.80 -3.53
CA THR A 44 -8.92 -16.84 -4.49
C THR A 44 -7.42 -17.16 -4.48
N LEU A 45 -6.63 -16.49 -3.63
CA LEU A 45 -5.20 -16.77 -3.49
C LEU A 45 -5.01 -18.21 -2.99
N PRO A 46 -4.25 -19.05 -3.72
CA PRO A 46 -4.03 -20.43 -3.29
C PRO A 46 -3.35 -20.49 -1.92
N THR A 47 -3.96 -21.20 -0.97
CA THR A 47 -3.31 -21.59 0.29
C THR A 47 -2.40 -22.78 0.04
N THR A 48 -1.24 -22.50 -0.55
CA THR A 48 -0.28 -23.52 -1.00
C THR A 48 1.13 -23.16 -0.55
N GLU A 49 2.06 -24.11 -0.65
CA GLU A 49 3.48 -23.91 -0.34
C GLU A 49 4.09 -22.71 -1.12
N PRO A 50 5.14 -22.04 -0.60
CA PRO A 50 5.76 -20.82 -1.16
C PRO A 50 6.10 -20.89 -2.65
N ASP A 51 6.49 -22.09 -3.10
CA ASP A 51 6.95 -22.34 -4.47
C ASP A 51 5.88 -22.96 -5.36
N ASP A 52 4.61 -22.97 -4.93
CA ASP A 52 3.53 -23.48 -5.76
C ASP A 52 3.39 -22.59 -7.02
N PRO A 53 3.57 -23.14 -8.23
CA PRO A 53 3.41 -22.39 -9.48
C PRO A 53 2.03 -21.74 -9.62
N ARG A 54 1.00 -22.28 -8.97
CA ARG A 54 -0.35 -21.71 -8.95
C ARG A 54 -0.41 -20.39 -8.19
N CYS A 55 0.32 -20.28 -7.07
CA CYS A 55 0.42 -19.01 -6.32
C CYS A 55 1.12 -17.96 -7.19
N GLN A 56 2.23 -18.31 -7.84
CA GLN A 56 2.95 -17.38 -8.71
C GLN A 56 2.10 -16.93 -9.92
N ALA A 57 1.42 -17.87 -10.58
CA ALA A 57 0.51 -17.55 -11.67
C ALA A 57 -0.63 -16.63 -11.20
N HIS A 58 -1.17 -16.87 -10.00
CA HIS A 58 -2.20 -16.04 -9.39
C HIS A 58 -1.71 -14.61 -9.12
N LEU A 59 -0.51 -14.45 -8.56
CA LEU A 59 0.11 -13.14 -8.31
C LEU A 59 0.37 -12.37 -9.61
N GLN A 60 0.75 -13.06 -10.69
CA GLN A 60 0.90 -12.46 -12.02
C GLN A 60 -0.44 -12.06 -12.66
N GLU A 61 -1.49 -12.88 -12.50
CA GLU A 61 -2.84 -12.51 -12.94
C GLU A 61 -3.35 -11.29 -12.16
N ALA A 62 -3.19 -11.30 -10.84
CA ALA A 62 -3.51 -10.18 -9.97
C ALA A 62 -2.79 -8.90 -10.43
N ARG A 63 -1.49 -9.01 -10.76
CA ARG A 63 -0.70 -7.91 -11.33
C ARG A 63 -1.40 -7.29 -12.53
N THR A 64 -1.71 -8.15 -13.50
CA THR A 64 -2.36 -7.78 -14.75
C THR A 64 -3.71 -7.10 -14.51
N ARG A 65 -4.54 -7.65 -13.61
CA ARG A 65 -5.87 -7.13 -13.33
C ARG A 65 -5.84 -5.76 -12.66
N MET A 66 -4.93 -5.50 -11.72
CA MET A 66 -4.84 -4.17 -11.12
C MET A 66 -4.18 -3.15 -12.06
N ASP A 67 -3.23 -3.55 -12.90
CA ASP A 67 -2.68 -2.65 -13.93
C ASP A 67 -3.78 -2.27 -14.96
N GLN A 68 -4.66 -3.21 -15.32
CA GLN A 68 -5.85 -2.92 -16.14
C GLN A 68 -6.82 -1.97 -15.43
N TRP A 69 -7.14 -2.23 -14.15
CA TRP A 69 -7.97 -1.33 -13.35
C TRP A 69 -7.38 0.09 -13.33
N PHE A 70 -6.07 0.21 -13.07
CA PHE A 70 -5.38 1.49 -13.03
C PHE A 70 -5.44 2.20 -14.38
N SER A 71 -5.16 1.51 -15.48
CA SER A 71 -5.22 2.10 -16.83
C SER A 71 -6.59 2.69 -17.15
N ILE A 72 -7.66 1.96 -16.82
CA ILE A 72 -9.05 2.41 -17.03
C ILE A 72 -9.34 3.67 -16.21
N TRP A 73 -9.01 3.64 -14.91
CA TRP A 73 -9.31 4.76 -14.01
C TRP A 73 -8.42 5.97 -14.28
N ASP A 74 -7.15 5.77 -14.60
CA ASP A 74 -6.21 6.83 -14.94
C ASP A 74 -6.61 7.54 -16.24
N ALA A 75 -7.08 6.79 -17.25
CA ALA A 75 -7.62 7.38 -18.47
C ALA A 75 -8.91 8.18 -18.23
N LEU A 76 -9.76 7.75 -17.27
CA LEU A 76 -10.99 8.47 -16.93
C LEU A 76 -10.70 9.74 -16.12
N VAL A 77 -9.92 9.61 -15.04
CA VAL A 77 -9.55 10.70 -14.13
C VAL A 77 -8.63 11.70 -14.84
N GLY A 78 -7.75 11.23 -15.73
CA GLY A 78 -6.84 12.05 -16.52
C GLY A 78 -7.52 13.03 -17.48
N LYS A 79 -8.81 12.87 -17.78
CA LYS A 79 -9.60 13.87 -18.52
C LYS A 79 -9.86 15.15 -17.74
N HIS A 80 -9.76 15.08 -16.41
CA HIS A 80 -10.15 16.15 -15.50
C HIS A 80 -9.01 16.63 -14.60
N TYR A 81 -7.98 15.81 -14.41
CA TYR A 81 -6.92 16.06 -13.43
C TYR A 81 -5.52 15.81 -14.02
N SER A 82 -4.55 16.67 -13.67
CA SER A 82 -3.15 16.50 -14.06
C SER A 82 -2.51 15.28 -13.39
N ILE A 83 -1.37 14.82 -13.90
CA ILE A 83 -0.69 13.60 -13.40
C ILE A 83 -0.27 13.75 -11.93
N GLU A 84 0.11 14.95 -11.53
CA GLU A 84 0.54 15.34 -10.18
C GLU A 84 -0.64 15.54 -9.24
N HIS A 85 -1.88 15.51 -9.75
CA HIS A 85 -3.06 15.76 -8.93
C HIS A 85 -3.31 14.61 -7.95
N TYR A 86 -3.75 14.96 -6.73
CA TYR A 86 -4.04 14.04 -5.62
C TYR A 86 -4.83 12.80 -6.06
N MET A 87 -5.85 12.99 -6.91
CA MET A 87 -6.70 11.90 -7.41
C MET A 87 -5.92 10.84 -8.19
N ARG A 88 -5.01 11.25 -9.09
CA ARG A 88 -4.23 10.31 -9.90
C ARG A 88 -3.14 9.64 -9.07
N GLN A 89 -2.54 10.37 -8.14
CA GLN A 89 -1.59 9.79 -7.17
C GLN A 89 -2.28 8.77 -6.25
N THR A 90 -3.52 9.04 -5.82
CA THR A 90 -4.33 8.09 -5.03
C THR A 90 -4.60 6.78 -5.79
N LEU A 91 -4.89 6.85 -7.10
CA LEU A 91 -5.08 5.64 -7.92
C LEU A 91 -3.81 4.80 -7.98
N ARG A 92 -2.64 5.44 -8.17
CA ARG A 92 -1.34 4.75 -8.16
C ARG A 92 -1.08 4.07 -6.83
N ILE A 93 -1.31 4.80 -5.73
CA ILE A 93 -1.15 4.28 -4.38
C ILE A 93 -2.04 3.06 -4.14
N HIS A 94 -3.33 3.11 -4.49
CA HIS A 94 -4.22 1.96 -4.32
C HIS A 94 -3.73 0.74 -5.09
N LYS A 95 -3.31 0.93 -6.34
CA LYS A 95 -2.75 -0.16 -7.17
C LYS A 95 -1.54 -0.82 -6.51
N GLU A 96 -0.57 0.00 -6.06
CA GLU A 96 0.65 -0.51 -5.44
C GLU A 96 0.38 -1.14 -4.06
N TYR A 97 -0.58 -0.63 -3.27
CA TYR A 97 -1.01 -1.29 -2.03
C TYR A 97 -1.66 -2.64 -2.29
N GLY A 98 -2.49 -2.76 -3.32
CA GLY A 98 -3.07 -4.03 -3.72
C GLY A 98 -2.01 -5.06 -4.09
N PHE A 99 -0.99 -4.66 -4.86
CA PHE A 99 0.15 -5.52 -5.18
C PHE A 99 0.93 -5.93 -3.95
N LEU A 100 1.29 -4.96 -3.11
CA LEU A 100 2.01 -5.19 -1.88
C LEU A 100 1.27 -6.19 -0.98
N THR A 101 -0.04 -5.99 -0.79
CA THR A 101 -0.87 -6.82 0.09
C THR A 101 -0.98 -8.25 -0.44
N LEU A 102 -1.23 -8.44 -1.74
CA LEU A 102 -1.36 -9.77 -2.33
C LEU A 102 -0.05 -10.55 -2.30
N HIS A 103 1.07 -9.91 -2.66
CA HIS A 103 2.37 -10.58 -2.63
C HIS A 103 2.77 -10.93 -1.20
N MET A 104 2.53 -10.04 -0.23
CA MET A 104 2.79 -10.33 1.18
C MET A 104 1.88 -11.43 1.72
N ALA A 105 0.61 -11.52 1.28
CA ALA A 105 -0.30 -12.61 1.65
C ALA A 105 0.11 -13.95 1.01
N GLY A 106 0.73 -13.92 -0.17
CA GLY A 106 1.27 -15.10 -0.85
C GLY A 106 2.63 -15.56 -0.30
N MET A 107 3.26 -14.77 0.58
CA MET A 107 4.51 -15.14 1.23
C MET A 107 4.22 -15.88 2.54
N PRO A 108 4.69 -17.12 2.73
CA PRO A 108 4.44 -17.89 3.95
C PRO A 108 5.26 -17.40 5.15
N ARG A 109 6.35 -16.67 4.88
CA ARG A 109 7.23 -16.11 5.90
C ARG A 109 7.76 -14.75 5.48
N ILE A 110 8.10 -13.93 6.48
CA ILE A 110 8.85 -12.69 6.25
C ILE A 110 10.31 -13.05 6.02
N ILE A 111 10.84 -12.66 4.86
CA ILE A 111 12.24 -12.92 4.50
C ILE A 111 13.14 -11.85 5.14
N THR A 112 14.15 -12.29 5.87
CA THR A 112 15.15 -11.42 6.48
C THR A 112 16.45 -11.43 5.69
N SER A 113 17.37 -10.54 6.03
CA SER A 113 18.72 -10.56 5.45
C SER A 113 19.46 -11.88 5.71
N ALA A 114 19.16 -12.59 6.80
CA ALA A 114 19.74 -13.88 7.12
C ALA A 114 19.17 -15.01 6.25
N ASP A 115 17.96 -14.85 5.73
CA ASP A 115 17.30 -15.87 4.92
C ASP A 115 17.79 -15.86 3.47
N LEU A 116 18.42 -14.76 3.02
CA LEU A 116 18.78 -14.49 1.63
C LEU A 116 19.47 -15.62 0.87
N ASP A 117 20.30 -16.40 1.56
CA ASP A 117 21.07 -17.50 0.97
C ASP A 117 20.23 -18.79 0.82
N SER A 118 19.08 -18.85 1.50
CA SER A 118 18.14 -19.98 1.52
C SER A 118 16.85 -19.74 0.74
N VAL A 119 16.65 -18.54 0.19
CA VAL A 119 15.42 -18.13 -0.50
C VAL A 119 15.37 -18.75 -1.88
N SER A 120 14.22 -19.32 -2.26
CA SER A 120 13.99 -19.81 -3.63
C SER A 120 14.00 -18.65 -4.64
N ASP A 121 14.19 -18.95 -5.92
CA ASP A 121 14.11 -17.90 -6.96
C ASP A 121 12.72 -17.24 -7.02
N ALA A 122 11.66 -18.02 -6.73
CA ALA A 122 10.29 -17.52 -6.71
C ALA A 122 10.05 -16.56 -5.53
N GLU A 123 10.49 -16.95 -4.33
CA GLU A 123 10.44 -16.10 -3.14
C GLU A 123 11.29 -14.81 -3.32
N ARG A 124 12.47 -14.92 -3.94
CA ARG A 124 13.33 -13.77 -4.24
C ARG A 124 12.65 -12.81 -5.22
N SER A 125 12.04 -13.34 -6.28
CA SER A 125 11.27 -12.53 -7.23
C SER A 125 10.13 -11.78 -6.54
N ASN A 126 9.41 -12.45 -5.64
CA ASN A 126 8.33 -11.83 -4.88
C ASN A 126 8.83 -10.71 -3.96
N CYS A 127 9.96 -10.91 -3.27
CA CYS A 127 10.58 -9.86 -2.47
C CYS A 127 10.92 -8.62 -3.30
N ILE A 128 11.44 -8.81 -4.51
CA ILE A 128 11.75 -7.71 -5.44
C ILE A 128 10.47 -6.95 -5.83
N HIS A 129 9.39 -7.65 -6.14
CA HIS A 129 8.11 -7.02 -6.47
C HIS A 129 7.52 -6.24 -5.30
N VAL A 130 7.53 -6.84 -4.10
CA VAL A 130 7.08 -6.18 -2.86
C VAL A 130 7.89 -4.92 -2.60
N LEU A 131 9.21 -4.99 -2.71
CA LEU A 131 10.09 -3.83 -2.50
C LEU A 131 9.87 -2.73 -3.53
N SER A 132 9.66 -3.09 -4.79
CA SER A 132 9.36 -2.13 -5.84
C SER A 132 8.06 -1.36 -5.56
N ALA A 133 6.99 -2.08 -5.21
CA ALA A 133 5.71 -1.48 -4.83
C ALA A 133 5.83 -0.60 -3.58
N ALA A 134 6.51 -1.09 -2.53
CA ALA A 134 6.75 -0.33 -1.31
C ALA A 134 7.57 0.95 -1.56
N LYS A 135 8.59 0.88 -2.43
CA LYS A 135 9.38 2.06 -2.84
C LYS A 135 8.53 3.09 -3.56
N GLU A 136 7.64 2.66 -4.46
CA GLU A 136 6.77 3.58 -5.19
C GLU A 136 5.74 4.24 -4.26
N ILE A 137 5.16 3.49 -3.33
CA ILE A 137 4.25 4.06 -2.31
C ILE A 137 4.99 5.07 -1.44
N ALA A 138 6.21 4.75 -1.00
CA ALA A 138 7.02 5.66 -0.20
C ALA A 138 7.41 6.92 -0.99
N ARG A 139 7.81 6.76 -2.25
CA ARG A 139 8.12 7.87 -3.17
C ARG A 139 6.93 8.81 -3.30
N ILE A 140 5.75 8.29 -3.63
CA ILE A 140 4.54 9.11 -3.76
C ILE A 140 4.18 9.80 -2.44
N SER A 141 4.29 9.07 -1.32
CA SER A 141 3.96 9.62 0.02
C SER A 141 4.90 10.73 0.49
N VAL A 142 6.14 10.76 0.00
CA VAL A 142 7.17 11.71 0.40
C VAL A 142 7.33 12.85 -0.61
N GLU A 143 7.40 12.50 -1.90
CA GLU A 143 7.84 13.39 -2.98
C GLU A 143 6.69 14.09 -3.70
N GLU A 144 5.46 13.55 -3.67
CA GLU A 144 4.30 14.16 -4.35
C GLU A 144 3.53 15.08 -3.38
N PRO A 145 3.65 16.42 -3.51
CA PRO A 145 3.12 17.33 -2.49
C PRO A 145 1.60 17.23 -2.36
N SER A 146 0.90 17.05 -3.47
CA SER A 146 -0.56 16.93 -3.49
C SER A 146 -1.05 15.71 -2.69
N TYR A 147 -0.31 14.60 -2.76
CA TYR A 147 -0.62 13.38 -2.03
C TYR A 147 -0.27 13.52 -0.56
N ARG A 148 0.91 14.07 -0.25
CA ARG A 148 1.35 14.35 1.12
C ARG A 148 0.37 15.27 1.86
N ASP A 149 -0.11 16.32 1.22
CA ASP A 149 -1.10 17.23 1.81
C ASP A 149 -2.43 16.50 2.07
N GLY A 150 -2.85 15.62 1.15
CA GLY A 150 -4.04 14.80 1.32
C GLY A 150 -3.93 13.76 2.44
N LEU A 151 -2.72 13.25 2.71
CA LEU A 151 -2.48 12.34 3.83
C LEU A 151 -2.85 12.98 5.18
N ARG A 152 -2.65 14.29 5.36
CA ARG A 152 -2.97 14.98 6.63
C ARG A 152 -4.43 14.83 7.08
N TYR A 153 -5.34 14.65 6.12
CA TYR A 153 -6.77 14.50 6.36
C TYR A 153 -7.27 13.08 6.08
N SER A 154 -6.35 12.14 5.90
CA SER A 154 -6.70 10.77 5.56
C SER A 154 -7.23 10.00 6.77
N PRO A 155 -8.12 9.01 6.55
CA PRO A 155 -8.54 8.08 7.59
C PRO A 155 -7.36 7.32 8.19
N THR A 156 -7.54 6.84 9.42
CA THR A 156 -6.49 6.18 10.20
C THR A 156 -5.80 5.01 9.47
N CYS A 157 -6.56 4.25 8.69
CA CYS A 157 -6.07 3.11 7.93
C CYS A 157 -4.97 3.46 6.91
N PHE A 158 -4.96 4.68 6.36
CA PHE A 158 -3.91 5.13 5.43
C PHE A 158 -2.57 5.28 6.13
N TYR A 159 -2.56 5.78 7.38
CA TYR A 159 -1.31 5.89 8.15
C TYR A 159 -0.78 4.53 8.59
N SER A 160 -1.68 3.58 8.88
CA SER A 160 -1.30 2.19 9.11
C SER A 160 -0.66 1.58 7.86
N GLY A 161 -1.20 1.87 6.68
CA GLY A 161 -0.60 1.49 5.40
C GLY A 161 0.80 2.08 5.23
N VAL A 162 0.97 3.37 5.47
CA VAL A 162 2.28 4.04 5.32
C VAL A 162 3.31 3.47 6.31
N SER A 163 2.88 3.20 7.53
CA SER A 163 3.73 2.55 8.55
C SER A 163 4.11 1.12 8.14
N PHE A 164 3.17 0.37 7.56
CA PHE A 164 3.42 -0.96 7.02
C PHE A 164 4.42 -0.94 5.85
N VAL A 165 4.32 0.04 4.95
CA VAL A 165 5.27 0.26 3.86
C VAL A 165 6.67 0.54 4.41
N GLY A 166 6.79 1.45 5.38
CA GLY A 166 8.06 1.75 6.04
C GLY A 166 8.69 0.52 6.69
N ALA A 167 7.90 -0.27 7.42
CA ALA A 167 8.37 -1.52 8.03
C ALA A 167 8.80 -2.55 6.98
N THR A 168 8.06 -2.66 5.88
CA THR A 168 8.38 -3.55 4.75
C THR A 168 9.72 -3.17 4.13
N LEU A 169 9.94 -1.88 3.86
CA LEU A 169 11.20 -1.37 3.33
C LEU A 169 12.39 -1.68 4.24
N LEU A 170 12.25 -1.51 5.56
CA LEU A 170 13.34 -1.80 6.49
C LEU A 170 13.66 -3.30 6.58
N ARG A 171 12.64 -4.16 6.54
CA ARG A 171 12.80 -5.62 6.70
C ARG A 171 13.34 -6.27 5.43
N LEU A 172 12.71 -5.98 4.28
CA LEU A 172 13.10 -6.57 3.00
C LEU A 172 14.24 -5.80 2.34
N GLY A 173 14.40 -4.52 2.62
CA GLY A 173 15.44 -3.69 2.02
C GLY A 173 16.84 -4.11 2.42
N ALA A 174 17.00 -4.62 3.65
CA ALA A 174 18.23 -5.25 4.11
C ALA A 174 18.62 -6.49 3.26
N ALA A 175 17.66 -7.04 2.51
CA ALA A 175 17.86 -8.20 1.65
C ALA A 175 18.49 -7.82 0.28
N LEU A 176 18.41 -6.55 -0.15
CA LEU A 176 18.93 -6.11 -1.45
C LEU A 176 20.17 -5.22 -1.29
N LYS A 177 21.34 -5.74 -1.69
CA LYS A 177 22.61 -4.98 -1.66
C LYS A 177 22.50 -3.72 -2.51
N GLY A 178 22.91 -2.56 -1.96
CA GLY A 178 23.08 -1.30 -2.69
C GLY A 178 21.92 -0.30 -2.64
N GLU A 179 20.78 -0.65 -2.04
CA GLU A 179 19.59 0.21 -1.95
C GLU A 179 19.40 0.85 -0.56
N GLU A 180 20.29 0.54 0.38
CA GLU A 180 20.18 0.92 1.80
C GLU A 180 20.01 2.43 2.00
N GLN A 181 20.79 3.25 1.29
CA GLN A 181 20.70 4.71 1.41
C GLN A 181 19.32 5.23 0.99
N THR A 182 18.78 4.71 -0.12
CA THR A 182 17.45 5.09 -0.65
C THR A 182 16.35 4.66 0.32
N ILE A 183 16.43 3.43 0.83
CA ILE A 183 15.49 2.88 1.81
C ILE A 183 15.51 3.70 3.10
N ASN A 184 16.69 3.98 3.65
CA ASN A 184 16.84 4.76 4.88
C ASN A 184 16.30 6.18 4.69
N ARG A 185 16.57 6.81 3.55
CA ARG A 185 15.99 8.12 3.20
C ARG A 185 14.47 8.07 3.23
N TYR A 186 13.85 7.14 2.50
CA TYR A 186 12.40 7.06 2.44
C TYR A 186 11.77 6.73 3.79
N THR A 187 12.34 5.82 4.57
CA THR A 187 11.76 5.43 5.86
C THR A 187 11.83 6.56 6.89
N VAL A 188 12.92 7.33 6.92
CA VAL A 188 13.01 8.55 7.75
C VAL A 188 12.01 9.61 7.32
N GLU A 189 11.84 9.85 6.01
CA GLU A 189 10.85 10.83 5.53
C GLU A 189 9.40 10.37 5.79
N LEU A 190 9.10 9.08 5.62
CA LEU A 190 7.78 8.53 6.00
C LEU A 190 7.52 8.72 7.49
N TYR A 191 8.53 8.52 8.35
CA TYR A 191 8.40 8.81 9.77
C TYR A 191 8.08 10.28 10.05
N ARG A 192 8.68 11.23 9.31
CA ARG A 192 8.36 12.67 9.45
C ARG A 192 6.94 12.97 9.01
N VAL A 193 6.52 12.48 7.84
CA VAL A 193 5.14 12.60 7.33
C VAL A 193 4.14 12.07 8.37
N LEU A 194 4.47 10.95 8.98
CA LEU A 194 3.68 10.35 10.04
C LEU A 194 3.72 11.20 11.32
N SER A 195 4.85 11.76 11.72
CA SER A 195 4.97 12.57 12.95
C SER A 195 4.09 13.82 12.94
N ASP A 196 3.78 14.35 11.76
CA ASP A 196 2.91 15.51 11.57
C ASP A 196 1.41 15.21 11.77
N VAL A 197 1.03 13.94 11.92
CA VAL A 197 -0.36 13.50 12.09
C VAL A 197 -0.61 12.80 13.43
N PRO A 198 -1.76 13.05 14.11
CA PRO A 198 -2.10 12.51 15.42
C PRO A 198 -2.51 11.03 15.33
N THR A 199 -1.57 10.16 14.98
CA THR A 199 -1.79 8.74 14.69
C THR A 199 -0.89 7.88 15.56
N CYS A 200 -1.08 8.00 16.87
CA CYS A 200 -0.12 7.50 17.86
C CYS A 200 -0.03 5.95 17.90
N ARG A 201 -1.12 5.23 17.60
CA ARG A 201 -1.17 3.76 17.77
C ARG A 201 -0.58 2.91 16.66
N PHE A 202 -0.41 3.43 15.44
CA PHE A 202 -0.10 2.60 14.25
C PHE A 202 1.35 2.67 13.80
N LYS A 203 2.17 3.46 14.49
CA LYS A 203 3.58 3.66 14.17
C LYS A 203 4.52 2.81 15.02
N PHE A 204 4.04 2.18 16.10
CA PHE A 204 4.89 1.56 17.11
C PHE A 204 5.91 0.57 16.52
N GLN A 205 5.45 -0.40 15.72
CA GLN A 205 6.36 -1.39 15.12
C GLN A 205 7.34 -0.74 14.13
N PHE A 206 6.88 0.22 13.34
CA PHE A 206 7.74 0.93 12.38
C PHE A 206 8.79 1.80 13.09
N VAL A 207 8.39 2.53 14.13
CA VAL A 207 9.27 3.36 14.96
C VAL A 207 10.27 2.49 15.73
N SER A 208 9.84 1.36 16.27
CA SER A 208 10.73 0.41 16.93
C SER A 208 11.82 -0.10 15.98
N LEU A 209 11.45 -0.46 14.74
CA LEU A 209 12.44 -0.84 13.71
C LEU A 209 13.39 0.31 13.35
N LEU A 210 12.90 1.55 13.27
CA LEU A 210 13.76 2.71 13.01
C LEU A 210 14.77 2.96 14.13
N LYS A 211 14.36 2.76 15.40
CA LYS A 211 15.25 2.86 16.57
C LYS A 211 16.30 1.75 16.58
N GLU A 212 15.87 0.49 16.38
CA GLU A 212 16.77 -0.66 16.26
C GLU A 212 17.85 -0.45 15.18
N LYS A 213 17.48 0.22 14.07
CA LYS A 213 18.39 0.56 12.98
C LYS A 213 19.21 1.84 13.22
N GLY A 214 19.02 2.53 14.34
CA GLY A 214 19.69 3.79 14.66
C GLY A 214 19.34 4.95 13.72
N LEU A 215 18.21 4.87 13.01
CA LEU A 215 17.80 5.86 12.01
C LEU A 215 17.06 7.06 12.61
N ILE A 216 16.55 6.91 13.84
CA ILE A 216 15.95 7.97 14.63
C ILE A 216 16.42 7.88 16.09
N PRO A 217 16.36 8.97 16.87
CA PRO A 217 16.73 8.94 18.30
C PRO A 217 15.92 7.93 19.13
N GLU A 218 16.53 7.31 20.13
CA GLU A 218 15.87 6.34 21.04
C GLU A 218 14.73 6.96 21.85
N ASP A 219 14.82 8.24 22.17
CA ASP A 219 13.80 9.04 22.85
C ASP A 219 12.69 9.53 21.91
N SER A 220 12.78 9.23 20.61
CA SER A 220 11.72 9.55 19.66
C SER A 220 10.39 8.97 20.12
N PRO A 221 9.30 9.73 20.10
CA PRO A 221 8.02 9.27 20.59
C PRO A 221 7.54 8.05 19.77
N GLY A 222 7.57 6.88 20.40
CA GLY A 222 6.98 5.63 19.88
C GLY A 222 5.56 5.39 20.37
N ASP A 223 5.07 6.28 21.24
CA ASP A 223 3.87 6.15 22.06
C ASP A 223 3.98 4.97 23.06
N GLU A 224 4.77 5.17 24.11
CA GLU A 224 4.57 4.42 25.36
C GLU A 224 3.20 4.84 25.88
N GLY A 225 2.23 3.93 25.80
CA GLY A 225 0.81 4.25 25.92
C GLY A 225 0.51 5.19 27.09
N LYS A 226 0.04 6.40 26.76
CA LYS A 226 -0.95 7.04 27.62
C LYS A 226 -2.24 6.28 27.45
N THR A 227 -2.47 5.34 28.35
CA THR A 227 -3.81 4.89 28.73
C THR A 227 -4.68 6.13 28.80
N LEU A 228 -5.76 6.16 28.02
CA LEU A 228 -6.80 7.16 28.15
C LEU A 228 -7.50 6.88 29.50
N GLU A 229 -6.92 7.36 30.59
CA GLU A 229 -7.66 7.67 31.80
C GLU A 229 -8.18 9.10 31.64
N ASN A 230 -9.44 9.18 31.21
CA ASN A 230 -10.50 10.08 31.71
C ASN A 230 -11.72 9.98 30.80
#